data_AF-A0A1D6L9Z2-F1
#
_entry.id   AF-A0A1D6L9Z2-F1
#
_cell.length_a   1.000
_cell.length_b   1.000
_cell.length_c   1.000
_cell.angle_alpha   90.00
_cell.angle_beta   90.00
_cell.angle_gamma   90.00
#
_symmetry.space_group_name_H-M   'P 1'
#
loop_
_entity.id
_entity.type
_entity.pdbx_description
1 polymer ?
#
loop_
_entity_poly.entity_id
_entity_poly.type
_entity_poly.pdbx_seq_one_letter_code
_entity_poly.pdbx_strand_id
1 'polypeptide(L)'
;MAAGGTADFFYRESQRLGYVARSAFKLIQMQKQHKLIAPGAAVLDLGCAPGAWLQVSVRYSSSSLRAPEWLVRTWVPSRRVALSSASMLSNSVVAEQKVKVPSAHCDSRVRTVCADVMTLMKRQARAMSPQERGFSVILSDMCPPVSGITTKDGAISCELGMRALSLAVGKIKLKDSNYSDTLEKYLSSTEPESDEDGVLRRGGNLVVKFLENEDISGFGKFCKVKFKKVSLLRPKATRPSSREIYMICEGLR
;
A
#
# COMPACT_ATOMS: atom_id res chain seq x y z
N MET A 1 36.32 11.21 6.98
CA MET A 1 35.74 10.46 8.11
C MET A 1 34.24 10.76 8.15
N ALA A 2 33.38 9.76 7.96
CA ALA A 2 31.92 9.98 7.95
C ALA A 2 31.41 10.13 9.40
N ALA A 3 30.72 11.23 9.68
CA ALA A 3 30.06 11.46 10.96
C ALA A 3 29.04 10.34 11.23
N GLY A 4 29.33 9.49 12.21
CA GLY A 4 28.41 8.48 12.72
C GLY A 4 27.21 9.15 13.37
N GLY A 5 26.20 9.48 12.58
CA GLY A 5 24.96 10.09 13.06
C GLY A 5 24.22 9.13 13.99
N THR A 6 24.02 9.56 15.24
CA THR A 6 23.22 8.87 16.25
C THR A 6 21.86 8.46 15.66
N ALA A 7 21.58 7.15 15.60
CA ALA A 7 20.31 6.67 15.09
C ALA A 7 19.13 7.24 15.89
N ASP A 8 18.09 7.72 15.19
CA ASP A 8 16.96 8.40 15.83
C ASP A 8 16.14 7.46 16.75
N PHE A 9 15.36 8.07 17.66
CA PHE A 9 14.57 7.37 18.67
C PHE A 9 13.74 6.20 18.09
N PHE A 10 13.00 6.43 17.00
CA PHE A 10 12.12 5.41 16.44
C PHE A 10 12.88 4.27 15.74
N TYR A 11 14.10 4.51 15.25
CA TYR A 11 14.96 3.44 14.76
C TYR A 11 15.45 2.56 15.91
N ARG A 12 15.94 3.15 17.00
CA ARG A 12 16.37 2.39 18.19
C ARG A 12 15.21 1.59 18.78
N GLU A 13 14.04 2.21 18.85
CA GLU A 13 12.83 1.57 19.35
C GLU A 13 12.36 0.44 18.42
N SER A 14 12.58 0.53 17.10
CA SER A 14 12.26 -0.58 16.20
C SER A 14 13.15 -1.78 16.47
N GLN A 15 14.46 -1.58 16.67
CA GLN A 15 15.39 -2.66 17.03
C GLN A 15 15.01 -3.30 18.36
N ARG A 16 14.73 -2.47 19.39
CA ARG A 16 14.34 -2.93 20.72
C ARG A 16 13.07 -3.78 20.72
N LEU A 17 12.09 -3.43 19.89
CA LEU A 17 10.80 -4.12 19.79
C LEU A 17 10.76 -5.22 18.71
N GLY A 18 11.86 -5.46 17.99
CA GLY A 18 11.92 -6.47 16.94
C GLY A 18 11.20 -6.10 15.63
N TYR A 19 10.96 -4.81 15.38
CA TYR A 19 10.44 -4.33 14.10
C TYR A 19 11.58 -4.09 13.10
N VAL A 20 11.41 -4.55 11.86
CA VAL A 20 12.46 -4.46 10.82
C VAL A 20 12.71 -3.02 10.33
N ALA A 21 11.78 -2.10 10.59
CA ALA A 21 11.97 -0.68 10.30
C ALA A 21 11.12 0.21 11.20
N ARG A 22 11.57 1.46 11.37
CA ARG A 22 10.84 2.51 12.10
C ARG A 22 9.48 2.88 11.50
N SER A 23 9.20 2.51 10.24
CA SER A 23 7.90 2.73 9.62
C SER A 23 6.77 1.95 10.30
N ALA A 24 7.07 0.90 11.07
CA ALA A 24 6.10 0.21 11.93
C ALA A 24 5.33 1.18 12.83
N PHE A 25 6.02 2.15 13.45
CA PHE A 25 5.39 3.12 14.36
C PHE A 25 4.40 4.06 13.67
N LYS A 26 4.54 4.27 12.35
CA LYS A 26 3.58 5.06 11.56
C LYS A 26 2.25 4.32 11.47
N LEU A 27 2.28 3.03 11.10
CA LEU A 27 1.08 2.20 11.04
C LEU A 27 0.48 1.94 12.42
N ILE A 28 1.31 1.73 13.45
CA ILE A 28 0.81 1.58 14.84
C ILE A 28 0.06 2.84 15.28
N GLN A 29 0.57 4.03 14.98
CA GLN A 29 -0.12 5.28 15.30
C GLN A 29 -1.45 5.39 14.55
N MET A 30 -1.46 5.17 13.22
CA MET A 30 -2.67 5.21 12.41
C MET A 30 -3.70 4.20 12.90
N GLN A 31 -3.28 2.97 13.20
CA GLN A 31 -4.13 1.93 13.75
C GLN A 31 -4.75 2.31 15.10
N LYS A 32 -3.97 2.94 16.00
CA LYS A 32 -4.49 3.40 17.29
C LYS A 32 -5.58 4.46 17.14
N GLN A 33 -5.42 5.38 16.19
CA GLN A 33 -6.32 6.51 15.95
C GLN A 33 -7.56 6.14 15.13
N HIS A 34 -7.43 5.25 14.15
CA HIS A 34 -8.47 4.98 13.14
C HIS A 34 -9.03 3.55 13.18
N LYS A 35 -8.47 2.63 13.97
CA LYS A 35 -8.94 1.23 14.09
C LYS A 35 -9.08 0.52 12.73
N LEU A 36 -8.10 0.74 11.86
CA LEU A 36 -8.10 0.34 10.45
C LEU A 36 -8.17 -1.17 10.25
N ILE A 37 -7.42 -1.92 11.06
CA ILE A 37 -7.25 -3.37 10.99
C ILE A 37 -8.05 -3.98 12.13
N ALA A 38 -9.17 -4.62 11.81
CA ALA A 38 -9.94 -5.40 12.76
C ALA A 38 -9.34 -6.82 12.90
N PRO A 39 -9.57 -7.51 14.04
CA PRO A 39 -9.35 -8.95 14.12
C PRO A 39 -10.10 -9.67 12.99
N GLY A 40 -9.48 -10.62 12.30
CA GLY A 40 -10.11 -11.22 11.12
C GLY A 40 -9.83 -10.54 9.79
N ALA A 41 -9.18 -9.36 9.79
CA ALA A 41 -9.02 -8.59 8.57
C ALA A 41 -8.14 -9.33 7.54
N ALA A 42 -8.67 -9.45 6.32
CA ALA A 42 -7.89 -9.72 5.13
C ALA A 42 -7.22 -8.41 4.71
N VAL A 43 -5.90 -8.35 4.73
CA VAL A 43 -5.14 -7.14 4.45
C VAL A 43 -4.29 -7.32 3.17
N LEU A 44 -4.15 -6.26 2.38
CA LEU A 44 -3.24 -6.18 1.23
C LEU A 44 -2.25 -5.05 1.49
N ASP A 45 -0.96 -5.35 1.56
CA ASP A 45 0.11 -4.39 1.81
C ASP A 45 0.96 -4.16 0.54
N LEU A 46 0.71 -3.03 -0.12
CA LEU A 46 1.41 -2.57 -1.30
C LEU A 46 2.67 -1.79 -0.89
N GLY A 47 3.83 -2.18 -1.42
CA GLY A 47 5.11 -1.52 -1.12
C GLY A 47 5.71 -1.86 0.25
N CYS A 48 5.03 -2.64 1.09
CA CYS A 48 5.47 -3.52 2.18
C CYS A 48 6.97 -3.78 2.50
N ALA A 49 7.94 -3.68 1.58
CA ALA A 49 9.36 -3.92 1.88
C ALA A 49 9.92 -2.85 2.83
N PRO A 50 10.69 -3.20 3.88
CA PRO A 50 11.24 -4.52 4.22
C PRO A 50 10.32 -5.47 5.03
N GLY A 51 9.11 -5.04 5.40
CA GLY A 51 8.11 -5.87 6.07
C GLY A 51 7.57 -5.29 7.39
N ALA A 52 7.90 -4.05 7.73
CA ALA A 52 7.51 -3.45 9.00
C ALA A 52 5.98 -3.29 9.16
N TRP A 53 5.26 -2.96 8.08
CA TRP A 53 3.80 -2.88 8.08
C TRP A 53 3.14 -4.25 8.10
N LEU A 54 3.78 -5.27 7.53
CA LEU A 54 3.35 -6.67 7.66
C LEU A 54 3.39 -7.13 9.12
N GLN A 55 4.50 -6.89 9.83
CA GLN A 55 4.64 -7.23 11.25
C GLN A 55 3.53 -6.61 12.11
N VAL A 56 3.19 -5.35 11.82
CA VAL A 56 2.09 -4.65 12.51
C VAL A 56 0.73 -5.23 12.11
N SER A 57 0.51 -5.49 10.82
CA SER A 57 -0.75 -6.01 10.29
C SER A 57 -1.09 -7.38 10.88
N VAL A 58 -0.13 -8.31 10.91
CA VAL A 58 -0.29 -9.64 11.53
C VAL A 58 -0.72 -9.51 12.99
N ARG A 59 -0.06 -8.63 13.75
CA ARG A 59 -0.37 -8.41 15.15
C ARG A 59 -1.81 -7.95 15.38
N TYR A 60 -2.34 -7.06 14.52
CA TYR A 60 -3.69 -6.52 14.69
C TYR A 60 -4.80 -7.34 14.03
N SER A 61 -4.50 -8.10 12.97
CA SER A 61 -5.46 -9.00 12.33
C SER A 61 -5.68 -10.29 13.13
N SER A 62 -4.78 -10.60 14.06
CA SER A 62 -4.90 -11.72 14.98
C SER A 62 -6.04 -11.52 15.98
N SER A 63 -7.10 -12.30 15.84
CA SER A 63 -8.08 -12.51 16.91
C SER A 63 -7.39 -13.28 18.04
N SER A 64 -7.48 -12.77 19.28
CA SER A 64 -6.91 -13.44 20.46
C SER A 64 -7.50 -14.84 20.73
N LEU A 65 -8.56 -15.26 20.05
CA LEU A 65 -9.15 -16.60 20.10
C LEU A 65 -9.79 -16.87 18.73
N ARG A 66 -9.34 -17.93 18.03
CA ARG A 66 -9.72 -18.40 16.68
C ARG A 66 -9.16 -17.59 15.50
N ALA A 67 -8.36 -18.32 14.71
CA ALA A 67 -7.55 -17.84 13.59
C ALA A 67 -8.37 -17.43 12.36
N PRO A 68 -7.91 -16.39 11.63
CA PRO A 68 -8.26 -16.16 10.23
C PRO A 68 -7.01 -16.11 9.32
N GLU A 69 -7.23 -16.27 8.02
CA GLU A 69 -6.38 -17.14 7.20
C GLU A 69 -5.37 -16.45 6.24
N TRP A 70 -5.50 -15.20 5.75
CA TRP A 70 -4.53 -14.69 4.72
C TRP A 70 -4.29 -13.16 4.63
N LEU A 71 -3.03 -12.76 4.36
CA LEU A 71 -2.53 -11.40 4.05
C LEU A 71 -1.66 -11.42 2.77
N VAL A 72 -1.84 -10.46 1.84
CA VAL A 72 -1.13 -10.38 0.53
C VAL A 72 -0.21 -9.16 0.45
N ARG A 73 0.95 -9.32 -0.20
CA ARG A 73 2.02 -8.33 -0.33
C ARG A 73 2.29 -8.05 -1.82
N THR A 74 2.56 -6.80 -2.23
CA THR A 74 3.02 -6.48 -3.60
C THR A 74 4.16 -5.44 -3.58
N TRP A 75 5.05 -5.46 -4.58
CA TRP A 75 6.30 -4.70 -4.63
C TRP A 75 6.23 -3.58 -5.69
N VAL A 76 7.02 -2.51 -5.54
CA VAL A 76 7.21 -1.53 -6.63
C VAL A 76 8.70 -1.36 -6.89
N PRO A 77 9.21 -1.74 -8.07
CA PRO A 77 10.58 -1.49 -8.44
C PRO A 77 10.85 0.00 -8.62
N SER A 78 11.81 0.47 -7.86
CA SER A 78 12.56 1.67 -8.20
C SER A 78 13.64 1.32 -9.24
N ARG A 79 13.29 1.41 -10.53
CA ARG A 79 14.17 1.37 -11.73
C ARG A 79 15.05 0.10 -11.94
N ARG A 80 14.56 -0.76 -12.84
CA ARG A 80 15.21 -1.48 -13.97
C ARG A 80 16.40 -2.46 -13.76
N VAL A 81 16.14 -3.70 -14.23
CA VAL A 81 17.02 -4.73 -14.88
C VAL A 81 17.57 -5.90 -14.02
N ALA A 82 17.07 -7.12 -14.30
CA ALA A 82 17.86 -8.25 -14.82
C ALA A 82 16.91 -9.41 -15.23
N LEU A 83 16.57 -9.47 -16.52
CA LEU A 83 16.09 -10.69 -17.16
C LEU A 83 17.34 -11.45 -17.63
N SER A 84 17.65 -12.59 -17.02
CA SER A 84 18.44 -13.60 -17.73
C SER A 84 17.50 -14.30 -18.71
N SER A 85 17.91 -14.35 -19.97
CA SER A 85 17.23 -15.04 -21.06
C SER A 85 16.81 -16.46 -20.69
N ALA A 86 15.52 -16.76 -20.70
CA ALA A 86 14.98 -18.01 -21.26
C ALA A 86 13.44 -18.02 -21.22
N SER A 87 12.89 -18.38 -22.39
CA SER A 87 11.54 -18.89 -22.67
C SER A 87 10.33 -18.01 -22.33
N MET A 88 9.92 -17.26 -23.36
CA MET A 88 8.51 -17.06 -23.69
C MET A 88 7.71 -18.37 -23.63
N LEU A 89 6.41 -18.23 -23.35
CA LEU A 89 5.33 -19.24 -23.28
C LEU A 89 4.88 -19.63 -21.85
N SER A 90 4.27 -18.68 -21.12
CA SER A 90 2.99 -18.91 -20.43
C SER A 90 2.39 -17.57 -19.97
N ASN A 91 1.07 -17.43 -20.09
CA ASN A 91 0.29 -16.25 -19.67
C ASN A 91 0.19 -16.13 -18.13
N SER A 92 1.30 -16.23 -17.41
CA SER A 92 1.34 -16.20 -15.95
C SER A 92 2.63 -15.53 -15.48
N VAL A 93 2.67 -14.19 -15.47
CA VAL A 93 3.82 -13.45 -14.94
C VAL A 93 3.45 -12.77 -13.62
N VAL A 94 3.07 -13.57 -12.64
CA VAL A 94 3.30 -13.24 -11.23
C VAL A 94 4.42 -14.18 -10.79
N ALA A 95 5.65 -13.67 -10.74
CA ALA A 95 6.75 -14.47 -10.21
C ALA A 95 6.56 -14.56 -8.68
N GLU A 96 6.20 -15.74 -8.18
CA GLU A 96 6.24 -16.04 -6.74
C GLU A 96 7.70 -16.08 -6.27
N GLN A 97 8.32 -14.91 -6.13
CA GLN A 97 9.59 -14.82 -5.45
C GLN A 97 9.32 -14.80 -3.95
N LYS A 98 9.74 -15.84 -3.23
CA LYS A 98 9.71 -15.90 -1.77
C LYS A 98 10.64 -14.83 -1.20
N VAL A 99 10.12 -13.63 -0.96
CA VAL A 99 10.83 -12.60 -0.21
C VAL A 99 10.84 -13.01 1.25
N LYS A 100 11.99 -12.90 1.93
CA LYS A 100 12.12 -13.26 3.34
C LYS A 100 11.08 -12.50 4.17
N VAL A 101 10.15 -13.24 4.77
CA VAL A 101 9.23 -12.72 5.79
C VAL A 101 10.04 -12.53 7.07
N PRO A 102 9.93 -11.37 7.75
CA PRO A 102 10.55 -11.21 9.07
C PRO A 102 10.05 -12.32 10.01
N SER A 103 10.94 -13.10 10.61
CA SER A 103 10.53 -14.15 11.55
C SER A 103 9.88 -13.59 12.81
N ALA A 104 10.35 -12.43 13.27
CA ALA A 104 9.73 -11.70 14.36
C ALA A 104 8.40 -11.08 13.90
N HIS A 105 7.33 -11.27 14.68
CA HIS A 105 5.99 -10.68 14.49
C HIS A 105 5.25 -11.08 13.21
N CYS A 106 5.74 -12.05 12.45
CA CYS A 106 4.99 -12.68 11.37
C CYS A 106 4.91 -14.19 11.61
N ASP A 107 3.93 -14.82 10.97
CA ASP A 107 3.71 -16.27 11.02
C ASP A 107 3.26 -16.78 9.63
N SER A 108 2.83 -18.04 9.58
CA SER A 108 2.42 -18.75 8.37
C SER A 108 1.27 -18.09 7.60
N ARG A 109 0.53 -17.13 8.19
CA ARG A 109 -0.58 -16.43 7.52
C ARG A 109 -0.12 -15.37 6.52
N VAL A 110 1.17 -15.01 6.53
CA VAL A 110 1.73 -14.02 5.62
C VAL A 110 2.11 -14.68 4.30
N ARG A 111 1.46 -14.28 3.21
CA ARG A 111 1.89 -14.62 1.85
C ARG A 111 2.55 -13.41 1.20
N THR A 112 3.78 -13.61 0.72
CA THR A 112 4.51 -12.56 -0.01
C THR A 112 4.48 -12.82 -1.50
N VAL A 113 4.10 -11.83 -2.29
CA VAL A 113 4.16 -11.89 -3.75
C VAL A 113 5.08 -10.77 -4.25
N CYS A 114 5.94 -11.11 -5.20
CA CYS A 114 6.75 -10.13 -5.93
C CYS A 114 6.06 -9.87 -7.27
N ALA A 115 5.52 -8.68 -7.44
CA ALA A 115 4.85 -8.26 -8.66
C ALA A 115 5.04 -6.76 -8.80
N ASP A 116 4.98 -6.25 -10.03
CA ASP A 116 4.87 -4.81 -10.27
C ASP A 116 3.43 -4.36 -10.02
N VAL A 117 3.23 -3.54 -8.99
CA VAL A 117 1.90 -2.99 -8.66
C VAL A 117 1.31 -2.20 -9.82
N MET A 118 2.13 -1.53 -10.63
CA MET A 118 1.63 -0.69 -11.74
C MET A 118 0.91 -1.52 -12.80
N THR A 119 1.32 -2.78 -12.99
CA THR A 119 0.73 -3.69 -13.97
C THR A 119 -0.12 -4.82 -13.37
N LEU A 120 -0.22 -4.90 -12.04
CA LEU A 120 -0.97 -5.95 -11.33
C LEU A 120 -2.47 -5.95 -11.68
N MET A 121 -2.99 -7.00 -12.29
CA MET A 121 -4.42 -7.05 -12.62
C MET A 121 -5.30 -7.15 -11.37
N LYS A 122 -6.51 -6.56 -11.37
CA LYS A 122 -7.41 -6.64 -10.21
C LYS A 122 -7.82 -8.08 -9.95
N ARG A 123 -8.08 -8.84 -11.02
CA ARG A 123 -8.37 -10.27 -10.93
C ARG A 123 -7.23 -11.04 -10.26
N GLN A 124 -5.98 -10.73 -10.59
CA GLN A 124 -4.80 -11.34 -9.94
C GLN A 124 -4.76 -10.97 -8.46
N ALA A 125 -4.93 -9.70 -8.10
CA ALA A 125 -4.94 -9.26 -6.71
C ALA A 125 -6.10 -9.90 -5.92
N ARG A 126 -7.29 -10.01 -6.51
CA ARG A 126 -8.48 -10.64 -5.92
C ARG A 126 -8.27 -12.13 -5.69
N ALA A 127 -7.68 -12.84 -6.64
CA ALA A 127 -7.36 -14.28 -6.53
C ALA A 127 -6.38 -14.58 -5.36
N MET A 128 -5.58 -13.60 -4.94
CA MET A 128 -4.70 -13.75 -3.78
C MET A 128 -5.42 -13.59 -2.44
N SER A 129 -6.65 -13.07 -2.43
CA SER A 129 -7.42 -12.84 -1.20
C SER A 129 -8.12 -14.10 -0.69
N PRO A 130 -8.45 -14.20 0.62
CA PRO A 130 -9.22 -15.32 1.16
C PRO A 130 -10.53 -15.54 0.38
N GLN A 131 -10.73 -16.75 -0.12
CA GLN A 131 -11.92 -17.14 -0.89
C GLN A 131 -12.19 -16.23 -2.11
N GLU A 132 -11.17 -15.53 -2.60
CA GLU A 132 -11.28 -14.55 -3.70
C GLU A 132 -12.28 -13.40 -3.44
N ARG A 133 -12.58 -13.11 -2.16
CA ARG A 133 -13.57 -12.10 -1.75
C ARG A 133 -13.01 -10.67 -1.67
N GLY A 134 -11.78 -10.43 -2.09
CA GLY A 134 -11.06 -9.17 -1.90
C GLY A 134 -10.57 -8.97 -0.47
N PHE A 135 -10.18 -7.74 -0.14
CA PHE A 135 -9.54 -7.38 1.13
C PHE A 135 -10.42 -6.44 1.95
N SER A 136 -10.39 -6.57 3.28
CA SER A 136 -11.05 -5.61 4.19
C SER A 136 -10.18 -4.37 4.45
N VAL A 137 -8.87 -4.47 4.24
CA VAL A 137 -7.94 -3.35 4.37
C VAL A 137 -6.91 -3.39 3.24
N ILE A 138 -6.66 -2.25 2.62
CA ILE A 138 -5.54 -2.06 1.71
C ILE A 138 -4.63 -0.99 2.29
N LEU A 139 -3.34 -1.31 2.36
CA LEU A 139 -2.29 -0.42 2.84
C LEU A 139 -1.32 -0.17 1.70
N SER A 140 -0.87 1.07 1.53
CA SER A 140 0.16 1.43 0.58
C SER A 140 1.20 2.30 1.24
N ASP A 141 2.38 1.71 1.49
CA ASP A 141 3.59 2.42 1.91
C ASP A 141 4.56 2.60 0.73
N MET A 142 4.03 2.57 -0.51
CA MET A 142 4.82 2.77 -1.72
C MET A 142 5.47 4.16 -1.73
N CYS A 143 6.75 4.23 -2.07
CA CYS A 143 7.49 5.48 -2.24
C CYS A 143 8.45 5.32 -3.40
N PRO A 144 8.51 6.27 -4.35
CA PRO A 144 9.54 6.26 -5.36
C PRO A 144 10.90 6.62 -4.74
N PRO A 145 12.02 6.38 -5.46
CA PRO A 145 13.30 6.99 -5.11
C PRO A 145 13.15 8.49 -5.17
N VAL A 146 13.52 9.15 -4.08
CA VAL A 146 13.48 10.61 -3.99
C VAL A 146 14.65 11.15 -4.79
N SER A 147 14.37 11.85 -5.88
CA SER A 147 15.39 12.48 -6.73
C SER A 147 15.90 13.80 -6.14
N GLY A 148 15.17 14.35 -5.16
CA GLY A 148 15.42 15.68 -4.59
C GLY A 148 14.65 16.78 -5.31
N ILE A 149 14.04 16.48 -6.47
CA ILE A 149 13.17 17.40 -7.19
C ILE A 149 11.75 17.23 -6.65
N THR A 150 11.35 18.12 -5.75
CA THR A 150 10.11 18.07 -4.98
C THR A 150 8.86 17.79 -5.83
N THR A 151 8.73 18.49 -6.95
CA THR A 151 7.60 18.40 -7.88
C THR A 151 7.52 17.03 -8.56
N LYS A 152 8.64 16.57 -9.11
CA LYS A 152 8.77 15.25 -9.75
C LYS A 152 8.50 14.12 -8.76
N ASP A 153 9.09 14.18 -7.58
CA ASP A 153 8.92 13.17 -6.55
C ASP A 153 7.46 13.12 -6.05
N GLY A 154 6.82 14.30 -5.93
CA GLY A 154 5.40 14.43 -5.63
C GLY A 154 4.50 13.80 -6.69
N ALA A 155 4.75 14.09 -7.97
CA ALA A 155 3.97 13.55 -9.09
C ALA A 155 4.05 12.02 -9.17
N ILE A 156 5.25 11.44 -9.05
CA ILE A 156 5.43 9.98 -9.05
C ILE A 156 4.78 9.35 -7.80
N SER A 157 4.90 10.01 -6.65
CA SER A 157 4.20 9.54 -5.44
C SER A 157 2.67 9.57 -5.61
N CYS A 158 2.14 10.55 -6.34
CA CYS A 158 0.72 10.65 -6.66
C CYS A 158 0.29 9.48 -7.55
N GLU A 159 1.06 9.19 -8.61
CA GLU A 159 0.83 8.04 -9.50
C GLU A 159 0.73 6.70 -8.74
N LEU A 160 1.68 6.43 -7.83
CA LEU A 160 1.63 5.22 -6.99
C LEU A 160 0.38 5.19 -6.10
N GLY A 161 -0.02 6.34 -5.55
CA GLY A 161 -1.23 6.44 -4.75
C GLY A 161 -2.51 6.23 -5.56
N MET A 162 -2.56 6.76 -6.79
CA MET A 162 -3.69 6.56 -7.71
C MET A 162 -3.82 5.10 -8.08
N ARG A 163 -2.68 4.43 -8.28
CA ARG A 163 -2.67 3.02 -8.57
C ARG A 163 -3.25 2.18 -7.42
N ALA A 164 -2.84 2.47 -6.18
CA ALA A 164 -3.39 1.82 -5.00
C ALA A 164 -4.91 2.02 -4.89
N LEU A 165 -5.39 3.23 -5.16
CA LEU A 165 -6.83 3.54 -5.16
C LEU A 165 -7.56 2.78 -6.27
N SER A 166 -7.06 2.79 -7.51
CA SER A 166 -7.67 2.12 -8.65
C SER A 166 -7.83 0.62 -8.41
N LEU A 167 -6.80 -0.03 -7.85
CA LEU A 167 -6.89 -1.41 -7.40
C LEU A 167 -7.98 -1.58 -6.32
N ALA A 168 -8.02 -0.68 -5.34
CA ALA A 168 -8.97 -0.75 -4.23
C ALA A 168 -10.42 -0.59 -4.67
N VAL A 169 -10.75 0.45 -5.46
CA VAL A 169 -12.15 0.86 -5.70
C VAL A 169 -12.67 0.54 -7.10
N GLY A 170 -11.81 0.08 -8.02
CA GLY A 170 -12.23 -0.27 -9.38
C GLY A 170 -12.33 0.95 -10.29
N LYS A 171 -13.23 0.90 -11.29
CA LYS A 171 -13.36 1.99 -12.26
C LYS A 171 -13.82 3.28 -11.59
N ILE A 172 -13.10 4.35 -11.90
CA ILE A 172 -13.40 5.69 -11.42
C ILE A 172 -14.16 6.41 -12.55
N LYS A 173 -15.50 6.43 -12.46
CA LYS A 173 -16.34 7.26 -13.36
C LYS A 173 -16.33 8.69 -12.83
N LEU A 174 -15.44 9.53 -13.35
CA LEU A 174 -15.48 10.96 -13.08
C LEU A 174 -16.59 11.57 -13.96
N LYS A 175 -17.63 12.10 -13.32
CA LYS A 175 -18.49 13.11 -13.94
C LYS A 175 -17.99 14.45 -13.40
N ASP A 176 -17.47 15.27 -14.31
CA ASP A 176 -17.06 16.68 -14.12
C ASP A 176 -15.76 16.96 -13.34
N SER A 177 -14.70 17.36 -14.07
CA SER A 177 -13.71 18.44 -13.78
C SER A 177 -12.31 18.16 -14.38
N ASN A 178 -11.51 19.22 -14.56
CA ASN A 178 -10.11 19.33 -15.07
C ASN A 178 -9.07 18.30 -14.54
N TYR A 179 -9.48 17.35 -13.70
CA TYR A 179 -8.67 16.26 -13.17
C TYR A 179 -8.80 14.98 -14.03
N SER A 180 -9.72 14.94 -15.01
CA SER A 180 -9.98 13.76 -15.83
C SER A 180 -8.77 13.36 -16.67
N ASP A 181 -8.04 14.29 -17.32
CA ASP A 181 -7.00 13.90 -18.28
C ASP A 181 -5.81 13.14 -17.65
N THR A 182 -5.34 13.60 -16.48
CA THR A 182 -4.26 12.92 -15.75
C THR A 182 -4.74 11.57 -15.19
N LEU A 183 -5.97 11.51 -14.68
CA LEU A 183 -6.51 10.28 -14.09
C LEU A 183 -6.90 9.25 -15.17
N GLU A 184 -7.50 9.69 -16.27
CA GLU A 184 -7.83 8.86 -17.44
C GLU A 184 -6.58 8.25 -18.05
N LYS A 185 -5.46 8.98 -18.15
CA LYS A 185 -4.17 8.43 -18.58
C LYS A 185 -3.69 7.25 -17.71
N TYR A 186 -3.88 7.33 -16.40
CA TYR A 186 -3.51 6.24 -15.48
C TYR A 186 -4.55 5.11 -15.39
N LEU A 187 -5.81 5.39 -15.75
CA LEU A 187 -6.90 4.41 -15.72
C LEU A 187 -7.10 3.69 -17.07
N SER A 188 -6.67 4.30 -18.19
CA SER A 188 -6.78 3.75 -19.55
C SER A 188 -5.62 2.85 -19.96
N SER A 189 -4.53 2.81 -19.18
CA SER A 189 -3.30 2.07 -19.50
C SER A 189 -3.30 0.60 -19.06
N THR A 190 -4.44 0.08 -18.61
CA THR A 190 -4.65 -1.36 -18.38
C THR A 190 -5.84 -1.80 -19.21
N GLU A 191 -5.60 -2.83 -20.04
CA GLU A 191 -6.53 -3.64 -20.84
C GLU A 191 -7.99 -3.62 -20.35
N PRO A 192 -8.99 -3.83 -21.22
CA PRO A 192 -10.41 -3.76 -20.88
C PRO A 192 -10.80 -4.85 -19.87
N GLU A 193 -10.53 -4.63 -18.58
CA GLU A 193 -11.08 -5.44 -17.51
C GLU A 193 -12.57 -5.11 -17.40
N SER A 194 -13.38 -6.14 -17.59
CA SER A 194 -14.83 -6.12 -17.35
C SER A 194 -15.20 -5.96 -15.87
N ASP A 195 -14.22 -6.05 -14.95
CA ASP A 195 -14.44 -5.93 -13.51
C ASP A 195 -14.50 -4.44 -13.11
N GLU A 196 -15.74 -3.91 -13.13
CA GLU A 196 -16.06 -2.55 -12.67
C GLU A 196 -15.64 -2.35 -11.20
N ASP A 197 -15.67 -3.42 -10.40
CA ASP A 197 -15.43 -3.40 -8.97
C ASP A 197 -13.94 -3.57 -8.62
N GLY A 198 -13.50 -2.83 -7.59
CA GLY A 198 -12.15 -2.97 -7.04
C GLY A 198 -12.01 -4.19 -6.12
N VAL A 199 -10.80 -4.36 -5.57
CA VAL A 199 -10.48 -5.48 -4.67
C VAL A 199 -10.70 -5.16 -3.18
N LEU A 200 -11.10 -3.93 -2.83
CA LEU A 200 -11.48 -3.56 -1.47
C LEU A 200 -12.96 -3.91 -1.23
N ARG A 201 -13.23 -4.62 -0.14
CA ARG A 201 -14.59 -4.97 0.28
C ARG A 201 -15.35 -3.72 0.72
N ARG A 202 -16.68 -3.72 0.55
CA ARG A 202 -17.57 -2.72 1.17
C ARG A 202 -17.32 -2.63 2.67
N GLY A 203 -17.34 -1.42 3.20
CA GLY A 203 -16.96 -1.10 4.58
C GLY A 203 -15.45 -1.20 4.87
N GLY A 204 -14.62 -1.58 3.89
CA GLY A 204 -13.19 -1.71 4.03
C GLY A 204 -12.45 -0.37 4.10
N ASN A 205 -11.21 -0.44 4.57
CA ASN A 205 -10.36 0.74 4.79
C ASN A 205 -9.18 0.77 3.80
N LEU A 206 -8.75 1.96 3.41
CA LEU A 206 -7.61 2.19 2.53
C LEU A 206 -6.67 3.21 3.18
N VAL A 207 -5.37 2.91 3.22
CA VAL A 207 -4.32 3.86 3.61
C VAL A 207 -3.33 4.01 2.47
N VAL A 208 -3.02 5.25 2.10
CA VAL A 208 -2.08 5.55 1.02
C VAL A 208 -1.08 6.61 1.46
N LYS A 209 0.21 6.30 1.33
CA LYS A 209 1.28 7.28 1.51
C LYS A 209 1.43 8.17 0.28
N PHE A 210 1.65 9.45 0.53
CA PHE A 210 2.06 10.44 -0.45
C PHE A 210 3.29 11.21 0.02
N LEU A 211 4.02 11.77 -0.92
CA LEU A 211 4.89 12.92 -0.70
C LEU A 211 4.05 14.19 -0.91
N GLU A 212 3.93 15.01 0.14
CA GLU A 212 3.09 16.20 0.20
C GLU A 212 3.25 17.10 -1.03
N ASN A 213 2.15 17.32 -1.74
CA ASN A 213 2.07 18.10 -2.96
C ASN A 213 0.65 18.68 -3.12
N GLU A 214 0.48 19.60 -4.08
CA GLU A 214 -0.77 20.35 -4.29
C GLU A 214 -1.94 19.46 -4.76
N ASP A 215 -1.65 18.37 -5.48
CA ASP A 215 -2.64 17.48 -6.10
C ASP A 215 -3.35 16.56 -5.08
N ILE A 216 -2.81 16.40 -3.87
CA ILE A 216 -3.40 15.57 -2.80
C ILE A 216 -4.82 16.06 -2.45
N SER A 217 -5.07 17.36 -2.58
CA SER A 217 -6.38 17.96 -2.32
C SER A 217 -7.46 17.42 -3.26
N GLY A 218 -7.16 17.28 -4.55
CA GLY A 218 -8.05 16.70 -5.57
C GLY A 218 -8.34 15.23 -5.29
N PHE A 219 -7.30 14.47 -4.96
CA PHE A 219 -7.43 13.07 -4.57
C PHE A 219 -8.33 12.87 -3.33
N GLY A 220 -8.22 13.76 -2.35
CA GLY A 220 -9.05 13.75 -1.15
C GLY A 220 -10.53 13.98 -1.43
N LYS A 221 -10.87 14.85 -2.38
CA LYS A 221 -12.28 15.08 -2.80
C LYS A 221 -12.88 13.80 -3.37
N PHE A 222 -12.14 13.10 -4.24
CA PHE A 222 -12.59 11.84 -4.80
C PHE A 222 -12.84 10.78 -3.71
N CYS A 223 -11.86 10.61 -2.81
CA CYS A 223 -11.99 9.63 -1.73
C CYS A 223 -13.21 9.92 -0.84
N LYS A 224 -13.57 11.19 -0.61
CA LYS A 224 -14.75 11.57 0.18
C LYS A 224 -16.08 11.14 -0.45
N VAL A 225 -16.12 10.94 -1.77
CA VAL A 225 -17.31 10.41 -2.47
C VAL A 225 -17.44 8.91 -2.22
N LYS A 226 -16.33 8.18 -2.24
CA LYS A 226 -16.31 6.70 -2.15
C LYS A 226 -16.26 6.16 -0.73
N PHE A 227 -15.75 6.92 0.23
CA PHE A 227 -15.56 6.47 1.61
C PHE A 227 -16.45 7.24 2.58
N LYS A 228 -16.76 6.63 3.74
CA LYS A 228 -17.53 7.29 4.81
C LYS A 228 -16.74 8.42 5.45
N LYS A 229 -15.43 8.24 5.60
CA LYS A 229 -14.53 9.24 6.20
C LYS A 229 -13.18 9.23 5.51
N VAL A 230 -12.61 10.41 5.32
CA VAL A 230 -11.27 10.60 4.75
C VAL A 230 -10.52 11.60 5.61
N SER A 231 -9.28 11.28 5.96
CA SER A 231 -8.41 12.15 6.75
C SER A 231 -6.98 12.10 6.23
N LEU A 232 -6.23 13.18 6.49
CA LEU A 232 -4.80 13.24 6.23
C LEU A 232 -4.08 13.21 7.58
N LEU A 233 -3.02 12.42 7.68
CA LEU A 233 -2.21 12.31 8.89
C LEU A 233 -0.73 12.31 8.53
N ARG A 234 0.04 13.09 9.29
CA ARG A 234 1.50 12.96 9.35
C ARG A 234 1.89 12.31 10.69
N PRO A 235 2.27 11.02 10.70
CA PRO A 235 2.64 10.32 11.92
C PRO A 235 3.84 10.97 12.64
N LYS A 236 3.88 10.86 13.97
CA LYS A 236 5.00 11.35 14.81
C LYS A 236 6.33 10.66 14.47
N ALA A 237 6.25 9.44 13.93
CA ALA A 237 7.42 8.69 13.48
C ALA A 237 7.93 9.11 12.09
N THR A 238 7.31 10.10 11.43
CA THR A 238 7.83 10.72 10.21
C THR A 238 9.01 11.64 10.54
N ARG A 239 10.10 11.57 9.76
CA ARG A 239 11.26 12.46 9.96
C ARG A 239 10.84 13.91 9.70
N PRO A 240 11.34 14.89 10.48
CA PRO A 240 11.04 16.31 10.23
C PRO A 240 11.32 16.74 8.79
N SER A 241 12.42 16.26 8.20
CA SER A 241 12.82 16.55 6.82
C SER A 241 12.01 15.83 5.72
N SER A 242 11.21 14.82 6.08
CA SER A 242 10.42 14.08 5.10
C SER A 242 9.17 14.88 4.72
N ARG A 243 8.67 14.77 3.48
CA ARG A 243 7.36 15.32 3.08
C ARG A 243 6.24 14.28 3.15
N GLU A 244 6.47 13.16 3.83
CA GLU A 244 5.46 12.10 3.90
C GLU A 244 4.18 12.54 4.61
N ILE A 245 3.05 12.21 3.99
CA ILE A 245 1.70 12.34 4.53
C ILE A 245 0.88 11.11 4.13
N TYR A 246 -0.05 10.69 4.97
CA TYR A 246 -0.86 9.50 4.75
C TYR A 246 -2.32 9.91 4.61
N MET A 247 -2.95 9.51 3.52
CA MET A 247 -4.40 9.58 3.37
C MET A 247 -5.02 8.30 3.92
N ILE A 248 -5.98 8.48 4.82
CA ILE A 248 -6.68 7.41 5.52
C ILE A 248 -8.15 7.50 5.14
N CYS A 249 -8.61 6.49 4.41
CA CYS A 249 -9.96 6.37 3.87
C CYS A 249 -10.67 5.22 4.61
N GLU A 250 -11.74 5.55 5.33
CA GLU A 250 -12.43 4.61 6.21
C GLU A 250 -13.83 4.30 5.65
N GLY A 251 -14.16 3.01 5.57
CA GLY A 251 -15.49 2.53 5.18
C GLY A 251 -15.86 2.81 3.73
N LEU A 252 -15.37 2.02 2.79
CA LEU A 252 -15.83 2.04 1.40
C LEU A 252 -17.36 1.89 1.32
N ARG A 253 -18.03 2.74 0.55
CA ARG A 253 -19.50 2.73 0.38
C ARG A 253 -19.98 1.62 -0.55
#